data_AF-A0A6P1AG17-F1
#
_entry.id   AF-A0A6P1AG17-F1
#
_cell.length_a   1.000
_cell.length_b   1.000
_cell.length_c   1.000
_cell.angle_alpha   90.00
_cell.angle_beta   90.00
_cell.angle_gamma   90.00
#
_symmetry.space_group_name_H-M   'P 1'
#
loop_
_entity.id
_entity.type
_entity.pdbx_description
1 polymer ?
#
loop_
_entity_poly.entity_id
_entity_poly.type
_entity_poly.pdbx_seq_one_letter_code
_entity_poly.pdbx_strand_id
1 'polypeptide(L)'
;LQEVENVAQADLIIKRKRPSLREIIDLETGETKPPRARTALTSYEFYLRVKEDNSLILAHRMTIELSTGMSERQTLATARHEIGHALGIWGHSQQETDALYYSQVANPPAISPRDVNTLKKIYEQPTRLGWLVGR
;
A
#
# COMPACT_ATOMS: atom_id res chain seq x y z
N LEU A 1 12.81 5.23 -9.49
CA LEU A 1 11.38 5.26 -9.87
C LEU A 1 11.29 5.82 -11.28
N GLN A 2 10.45 5.23 -12.12
CA GLN A 2 10.18 5.71 -13.47
C GLN A 2 8.68 5.98 -13.58
N GLU A 3 8.32 7.16 -14.05
CA GLU A 3 6.94 7.47 -14.39
C GLU A 3 6.59 6.81 -15.73
N VAL A 4 5.41 6.21 -15.81
CA VAL A 4 4.92 5.54 -17.02
C VAL A 4 3.56 6.13 -17.39
N GLU A 5 3.37 6.43 -18.68
CA GLU A 5 2.10 6.98 -19.16
C GLU A 5 1.00 5.92 -19.19
N ASN A 6 1.37 4.66 -19.49
CA ASN A 6 0.43 3.56 -19.54
C ASN A 6 0.29 2.91 -18.16
N VAL A 7 -0.89 3.09 -17.55
CA VAL A 7 -1.26 2.50 -16.25
C VAL A 7 -1.09 0.98 -16.22
N ALA A 8 -1.25 0.27 -17.34
CA ALA A 8 -1.04 -1.17 -17.40
C ALA A 8 0.41 -1.59 -17.10
N GLN A 9 1.38 -0.71 -17.32
CA GLN A 9 2.79 -0.93 -17.04
C GLN A 9 3.20 -0.52 -15.63
N ALA A 10 2.32 0.15 -14.88
CA ALA A 10 2.63 0.63 -13.55
C ALA A 10 2.58 -0.49 -12.49
N ASP A 11 3.63 -0.58 -11.69
CA ASP A 11 3.68 -1.44 -10.49
C ASP A 11 3.09 -0.73 -9.26
N LEU A 12 3.05 0.61 -9.24
CA LEU A 12 2.39 1.43 -8.22
C LEU A 12 1.49 2.46 -8.89
N ILE A 13 0.22 2.48 -8.51
CA ILE A 13 -0.78 3.43 -9.01
C ILE A 13 -1.30 4.26 -7.84
N ILE A 14 -1.29 5.59 -7.98
CA ILE A 14 -1.89 6.51 -7.01
C ILE A 14 -3.07 7.21 -7.67
N LYS A 15 -4.25 7.11 -7.07
CA LYS A 15 -5.51 7.66 -7.60
C LYS A 15 -6.12 8.64 -6.61
N ARG A 16 -6.49 9.85 -7.07
CA ARG A 16 -7.32 10.79 -6.30
C ARG A 16 -8.80 10.52 -6.55
N LYS A 17 -9.39 9.63 -5.74
CA LYS A 17 -10.83 9.30 -5.77
C LYS A 17 -11.27 8.80 -4.39
N ARG A 18 -12.58 8.78 -4.15
CA ARG A 18 -13.11 8.12 -2.94
C ARG A 18 -12.69 6.64 -2.94
N PRO A 19 -12.12 6.13 -1.83
CA PRO A 19 -11.76 4.73 -1.72
C PRO A 19 -12.96 3.80 -1.94
N SER A 20 -12.70 2.67 -2.58
CA SER A 20 -13.71 1.62 -2.77
C SER A 20 -14.24 1.11 -1.43
N LEU A 21 -15.57 0.98 -1.34
CA LEU A 21 -16.22 0.32 -0.22
C LEU A 21 -15.98 -1.18 -0.36
N ARG A 22 -15.09 -1.74 0.46
CA ARG A 22 -14.91 -3.18 0.57
C ARG A 22 -15.59 -3.66 1.84
N GLU A 23 -16.45 -4.66 1.68
CA GLU A 23 -16.96 -5.47 2.79
C GLU A 23 -15.77 -6.14 3.48
N ILE A 24 -15.76 -6.09 4.81
CA ILE A 24 -14.73 -6.74 5.61
C ILE A 24 -15.37 -8.01 6.16
N ILE A 25 -14.90 -9.16 5.71
CA ILE A 25 -15.24 -10.44 6.31
C ILE A 25 -14.34 -10.61 7.52
N ASP A 26 -14.95 -10.75 8.70
CA ASP A 26 -14.24 -11.17 9.89
C ASP A 26 -13.77 -12.62 9.68
N LEU A 27 -12.46 -12.84 9.62
CA LEU A 27 -11.91 -14.16 9.34
C LEU A 27 -12.10 -15.14 10.51
N GLU A 28 -12.36 -14.66 11.72
CA GLU A 28 -12.60 -15.50 12.90
C GLU A 28 -14.09 -15.87 13.02
N THR A 29 -15.00 -14.93 12.76
CA THR A 29 -16.45 -15.16 12.93
C THR A 29 -17.18 -15.48 11.62
N GLY A 30 -16.58 -15.19 10.46
CA GLY A 30 -17.20 -15.30 9.15
C GLY A 30 -18.25 -14.20 8.88
N GLU A 31 -18.43 -13.24 9.78
CA GLU A 31 -19.43 -12.20 9.65
C GLU A 31 -18.95 -11.05 8.75
N THR A 32 -19.84 -10.58 7.89
CA THR A 32 -19.59 -9.40 7.07
C THR A 32 -19.85 -8.13 7.88
N LYS A 33 -18.81 -7.33 8.12
CA LYS A 33 -18.93 -6.01 8.73
C LYS A 33 -19.30 -4.98 7.67
N PRO A 34 -20.21 -4.03 7.98
CA PRO A 34 -20.58 -2.98 7.04
C PRO A 34 -19.35 -2.15 6.66
N PRO A 35 -19.22 -1.75 5.37
CA PRO A 35 -18.06 -1.02 4.92
C PRO A 35 -18.00 0.35 5.58
N ARG A 36 -16.90 0.64 6.27
CA ARG A 36 -16.63 1.97 6.82
C ARG A 36 -16.04 2.90 5.77
N ALA A 37 -16.54 4.14 5.76
CA ALA A 37 -15.91 5.21 5.01
C ALA A 37 -14.45 5.36 5.49
N ARG A 38 -13.54 5.49 4.52
CA ARG A 38 -12.10 5.63 4.77
C ARG A 38 -11.55 6.76 3.92
N THR A 39 -10.54 7.45 4.44
CA THR A 39 -9.88 8.57 3.75
C THR A 39 -8.90 8.09 2.69
N ALA A 40 -8.36 6.88 2.86
CA ALA A 40 -7.55 6.22 1.86
C ALA A 40 -7.65 4.67 1.91
N LEU A 41 -7.11 4.04 0.89
CA LEU A 41 -6.97 2.59 0.78
C LEU A 41 -5.72 2.22 -0.02
N THR A 42 -4.87 1.40 0.56
CA THR A 42 -3.85 0.65 -0.16
C THR A 42 -4.33 -0.77 -0.45
N SER A 43 -4.14 -1.22 -1.69
CA SER A 43 -4.49 -2.56 -2.12
C SER A 43 -3.41 -3.18 -2.99
N TYR A 44 -3.38 -4.52 -3.01
CA TYR A 44 -2.41 -5.31 -3.72
C TYR A 44 -3.09 -6.29 -4.65
N GLU A 45 -2.48 -6.49 -5.81
CA GLU A 45 -2.83 -7.53 -6.78
C GLU A 45 -1.56 -8.32 -7.07
N PHE A 46 -1.60 -9.64 -6.90
CA PHE A 46 -0.52 -10.55 -7.28
C PHE A 46 -0.93 -11.32 -8.53
N TYR A 47 -0.04 -11.43 -9.50
CA TYR A 47 -0.35 -12.05 -10.79
C TYR A 47 0.90 -12.63 -11.45
N LEU A 48 0.71 -13.52 -12.42
CA LEU A 48 1.81 -14.03 -13.24
C LEU A 48 2.06 -13.08 -14.41
N ARG A 49 3.32 -12.69 -14.60
CA ARG A 49 3.75 -11.86 -15.74
C ARG A 49 4.64 -12.69 -16.65
N VAL A 50 4.33 -12.71 -17.94
CA VAL A 50 5.19 -13.33 -18.98
C VAL A 50 6.30 -12.34 -19.32
N LYS A 51 7.56 -12.79 -19.25
CA LYS A 51 8.73 -12.03 -19.70
C LYS A 51 8.96 -12.23 -21.20
N GLU A 52 9.85 -11.43 -21.78
CA GLU A 52 10.21 -11.50 -23.21
C GLU A 52 10.74 -12.88 -23.63
N ASP A 53 11.35 -13.63 -22.72
CA ASP A 53 11.85 -14.99 -22.93
C ASP A 53 10.79 -16.09 -22.70
N ASN A 54 9.50 -15.73 -22.68
CA ASN A 54 8.35 -16.57 -22.36
C ASN A 54 8.34 -17.18 -20.94
N SER A 55 9.25 -16.75 -20.06
CA SER A 55 9.25 -17.21 -18.68
C SER A 55 8.16 -16.52 -17.85
N LEU A 56 7.54 -17.26 -16.92
CA LEU A 56 6.52 -16.73 -16.01
C LEU A 56 7.15 -16.31 -14.69
N ILE A 57 6.90 -15.08 -14.26
CA ILE A 57 7.30 -14.59 -12.93
C ILE A 57 6.09 -14.22 -12.07
N LEU A 58 6.23 -14.35 -10.75
CA LEU A 58 5.28 -13.77 -9.81
C LEU A 58 5.51 -12.25 -9.72
N ALA A 59 4.54 -11.46 -10.17
CA ALA A 59 4.55 -10.01 -10.10
C ALA A 59 3.47 -9.52 -9.14
N HIS A 60 3.54 -8.22 -8.81
CA HIS A 60 2.51 -7.55 -8.05
C HIS A 60 2.24 -6.14 -8.58
N ARG A 61 1.09 -5.60 -8.21
CA ARG A 61 0.72 -4.21 -8.42
C ARG A 61 0.10 -3.65 -7.14
N MET A 62 0.53 -2.46 -6.77
CA MET A 62 0.03 -1.69 -5.65
C MET A 62 -0.89 -0.59 -6.16
N THR A 63 -2.04 -0.39 -5.53
CA THR A 63 -2.92 0.75 -5.80
C THR A 63 -3.25 1.47 -4.52
N ILE A 64 -2.99 2.78 -4.51
CA ILE A 64 -3.34 3.72 -3.44
C ILE A 64 -4.49 4.60 -3.92
N GLU A 65 -5.59 4.61 -3.19
CA GLU A 65 -6.74 5.48 -3.42
C GLU A 65 -6.78 6.55 -2.32
N LEU A 66 -6.64 7.83 -2.68
CA LEU A 66 -6.68 8.96 -1.76
C LEU A 66 -7.96 9.76 -1.98
N SER A 67 -8.77 9.94 -0.93
CA SER A 67 -9.99 10.74 -0.98
C SER A 67 -9.72 12.20 -1.35
N THR A 68 -10.61 12.80 -2.15
CA THR A 68 -10.47 14.18 -2.65
C THR A 68 -10.82 15.26 -1.63
N GLY A 69 -11.50 14.92 -0.54
CA GLY A 69 -11.98 15.88 0.47
C GLY A 69 -10.96 16.32 1.51
N MET A 70 -9.70 15.88 1.39
CA MET A 70 -8.63 16.20 2.35
C MET A 70 -7.90 17.49 1.95
N SER A 71 -7.49 18.28 2.94
CA SER A 71 -6.53 19.38 2.73
C SER A 71 -5.21 18.87 2.15
N GLU A 72 -4.38 19.75 1.60
CA GLU A 72 -3.05 19.38 1.09
C GLU A 72 -2.19 18.70 2.16
N ARG A 73 -2.16 19.28 3.37
CA ARG A 73 -1.40 18.75 4.51
C ARG A 73 -1.86 17.34 4.91
N GLN A 74 -3.18 17.13 4.98
CA GLN A 74 -3.76 15.80 5.25
C GLN A 74 -3.47 14.82 4.11
N THR A 75 -3.59 15.27 2.86
CA THR A 75 -3.30 14.46 1.68
C THR A 75 -1.86 13.97 1.69
N LEU A 76 -0.90 14.85 1.99
CA LEU A 76 0.52 14.49 2.08
C LEU A 76 0.78 13.50 3.21
N ALA A 77 0.18 13.71 4.38
CA ALA A 77 0.30 12.81 5.52
C ALA A 77 -0.27 11.42 5.22
N THR A 78 -1.49 11.36 4.70
CA THR A 78 -2.14 10.11 4.31
C THR A 78 -1.37 9.43 3.17
N ALA A 79 -0.86 10.16 2.18
CA ALA A 79 -0.04 9.59 1.14
C ALA A 79 1.23 8.92 1.69
N ARG A 80 1.94 9.54 2.66
CA ARG A 80 3.11 8.93 3.31
C ARG A 80 2.73 7.61 4.00
N HIS A 81 1.63 7.61 4.74
CA HIS A 81 1.11 6.44 5.44
C HIS A 81 0.80 5.29 4.47
N GLU A 82 0.00 5.57 3.44
CA GLU A 82 -0.41 4.57 2.44
C GLU A 82 0.76 4.09 1.57
N ILE A 83 1.74 4.95 1.26
CA ILE A 83 2.96 4.52 0.57
C ILE A 83 3.75 3.55 1.46
N GLY A 84 3.86 3.82 2.77
CA GLY A 84 4.46 2.89 3.71
C GLY A 84 3.76 1.54 3.70
N HIS A 85 2.42 1.54 3.67
CA HIS A 85 1.63 0.34 3.49
C HIS A 85 1.96 -0.35 2.18
N ALA A 86 1.95 0.35 1.04
CA ALA A 86 2.21 -0.21 -0.28
C ALA A 86 3.60 -0.86 -0.39
N LEU A 87 4.60 -0.27 0.26
CA LEU A 87 5.96 -0.81 0.28
C LEU A 87 6.13 -2.02 1.22
N GLY A 88 5.09 -2.43 1.94
CA GLY A 88 5.08 -3.69 2.69
C GLY A 88 5.00 -3.56 4.21
N ILE A 89 4.90 -2.35 4.78
CA ILE A 89 4.56 -2.23 6.21
C ILE A 89 3.07 -2.52 6.36
N TRP A 90 2.69 -3.76 6.67
CA TRP A 90 1.25 -4.11 6.78
C TRP A 90 0.61 -3.74 8.12
N GLY A 91 1.42 -3.53 9.15
CA GLY A 91 0.95 -3.08 10.47
C GLY A 91 1.00 -1.57 10.64
N HIS A 92 0.44 -1.08 11.75
CA HIS A 92 0.62 0.30 12.17
C HIS A 92 1.71 0.42 13.24
N SER A 93 2.34 1.60 13.31
CA SER A 93 3.11 1.99 14.47
C SER A 93 2.17 2.34 15.64
N GLN A 94 2.65 2.12 16.85
CA GLN A 94 2.02 2.58 18.09
C GLN A 94 2.51 3.98 18.51
N GLN A 95 3.49 4.53 17.79
CA GLN A 95 4.13 5.80 18.13
C GLN A 95 3.59 6.92 17.25
N GLU A 96 2.99 7.94 17.85
CA GLU A 96 2.38 9.08 17.13
C GLU A 96 3.37 9.94 16.32
N THR A 97 4.66 9.74 16.54
CA THR A 97 5.76 10.41 15.83
C THR A 97 6.17 9.69 14.53
N ASP A 98 5.59 8.51 14.25
CA ASP A 98 5.83 7.75 13.03
C ASP A 98 4.75 8.03 11.98
N ALA A 99 5.12 8.04 10.69
CA ALA A 99 4.15 8.24 9.61
C ALA A 99 3.12 7.11 9.53
N LEU A 100 3.47 5.91 10.02
CA LEU A 100 2.62 4.72 10.04
C LEU A 100 1.77 4.60 11.32
N TYR A 101 1.67 5.65 12.15
CA TYR A 101 0.76 5.66 13.30
C TYR A 101 -0.70 5.48 12.86
N TYR A 102 -1.45 4.64 13.58
CA TYR A 102 -2.80 4.20 13.17
C TYR A 102 -3.88 5.29 13.15
N SER A 103 -3.64 6.43 13.82
CA SER A 103 -4.62 7.50 13.99
C SER A 103 -4.16 8.80 13.35
N GLN A 104 -5.12 9.59 12.86
CA GLN A 104 -4.83 10.94 12.39
C GLN A 104 -4.52 11.85 13.57
N VAL A 105 -3.41 12.59 13.47
CA VAL A 105 -2.97 13.57 14.47
C VAL A 105 -3.03 14.98 13.89
N ALA A 106 -3.20 15.98 14.76
CA ALA A 106 -3.33 17.38 14.36
C ALA A 106 -2.10 17.92 13.61
N ASN A 107 -0.92 17.43 13.98
CA ASN A 107 0.34 17.74 13.31
C ASN A 107 0.96 16.45 12.78
N PRO A 108 0.63 16.03 11.55
CA PRO A 108 1.11 14.76 11.02
C PRO A 108 2.63 14.73 10.94
N PRO A 109 3.28 13.66 11.43
CA PRO A 109 4.72 13.53 11.39
C PRO A 109 5.26 13.40 9.96
N ALA A 110 6.54 13.70 9.82
CA ALA A 110 7.30 13.29 8.64
C ALA A 110 7.60 11.77 8.69
N ILE A 111 8.25 11.25 7.66
CA ILE A 111 8.77 9.87 7.68
C ILE A 111 9.84 9.78 8.78
N SER A 112 9.67 8.88 9.74
CA SER A 112 10.59 8.73 10.86
C SER A 112 11.74 7.78 10.53
N PRO A 113 12.86 7.82 11.28
CA PRO A 113 13.90 6.80 11.17
C PRO A 113 13.38 5.38 11.45
N ARG A 114 12.33 5.24 12.28
CA ARG A 114 11.70 3.95 12.61
C ARG A 114 10.92 3.40 11.43
N ASP A 115 10.19 4.25 10.70
CA ASP A 115 9.53 3.89 9.45
C ASP A 115 10.55 3.34 8.44
N VAL A 116 11.65 4.09 8.23
CA VAL A 116 12.73 3.70 7.30
C VAL A 116 13.39 2.39 7.70
N ASN A 117 13.72 2.23 8.99
CA ASN A 117 14.36 1.00 9.47
C ASN A 117 13.41 -0.21 9.40
N THR A 118 12.10 0.00 9.53
CA THR A 118 11.11 -1.07 9.35
C THR A 118 11.06 -1.50 7.88
N LEU A 119 11.03 -0.55 6.94
CA LEU A 119 11.13 -0.87 5.50
C LEU A 119 12.42 -1.62 5.17
N LYS A 120 13.58 -1.18 5.68
CA LYS A 120 14.85 -1.89 5.46
C LYS A 120 14.75 -3.36 5.87
N LYS A 121 14.24 -3.64 7.07
CA LYS A 121 14.06 -5.02 7.56
C LYS A 121 13.14 -5.84 6.68
N ILE A 122 12.06 -5.25 6.15
CA ILE A 122 11.13 -5.92 5.22
C ILE A 122 11.87 -6.28 3.93
N TYR A 123 12.61 -5.35 3.34
CA TYR A 123 13.31 -5.55 2.07
C TYR A 123 14.56 -6.43 2.19
N GLU A 124 15.08 -6.62 3.40
CA GLU A 124 16.09 -7.62 3.73
C GLU A 124 15.52 -9.05 3.80
N GLN A 125 14.19 -9.21 3.88
CA GLN A 125 13.58 -10.54 3.87
C GLN A 125 13.56 -11.13 2.45
N PRO A 126 13.74 -12.46 2.31
CA PRO A 126 13.59 -13.11 1.02
C PRO A 126 12.15 -12.95 0.52
N THR A 127 12.00 -12.55 -0.74
CA THR A 127 10.71 -12.50 -1.45
C THR A 127 10.74 -13.37 -2.69
N ARG A 128 9.60 -13.97 -3.04
CA ARG A 128 9.40 -14.69 -4.31
C ARG A 128 8.93 -13.77 -5.44
N LEU A 129 8.76 -12.47 -5.17
CA LEU A 129 8.45 -11.50 -6.22
C LEU A 129 9.59 -11.45 -7.23
N GLY A 130 9.24 -11.49 -8.52
CA GLY A 130 10.19 -11.58 -9.62
C GLY A 130 10.78 -12.98 -9.86
N TRP A 131 10.45 -13.98 -9.04
CA TRP A 131 10.93 -15.35 -9.23
C TRP A 131 10.14 -16.08 -10.30
N LEU A 132 10.81 -17.01 -10.99
CA LEU A 132 10.20 -17.92 -11.95
C LEU A 132 9.19 -18.84 -11.26
N VAL A 133 8.03 -18.99 -11.87
CA VAL A 133 6.99 -19.93 -11.43
C VAL A 133 7.04 -21.16 -12.34
N GLY A 134 7.23 -22.35 -11.75
CA GLY A 134 7.22 -23.63 -12.49
C GLY A 134 8.59 -24.24 -12.81
N ARG A 135 9.58 -24.07 -11.93
CA ARG A 135 10.72 -24.99 -11.85
C ARG A 135 10.56 -25.92 -10.66
#